data_AF-A0AAV8VRX1-F1
#
_entry.id   AF-A0AAV8VRX1-F1
#
_cell.length_a   1.000
_cell.length_b   1.000
_cell.length_c   1.000
_cell.angle_alpha   90.00
_cell.angle_beta   90.00
_cell.angle_gamma   90.00
#
_symmetry.space_group_name_H-M   'P 1'
#
loop_
_entity.id
_entity.type
_entity.pdbx_description
1 polymer ?
#
loop_
_entity_poly.entity_id
_entity_poly.type
_entity_poly.pdbx_seq_one_letter_code
_entity_poly.pdbx_strand_id
1 'polypeptide(L)'
;MPSMRWNSTQLKKNALVARSKCYILLGQPDNALKDAETALQIDRHFIKAIYQKAEALYYLGDFEHSLVYYHRGLHIRPDHEGFKLGVHKAQKAIENAIGASLSGLIRSRSGSVGNISMKSAASVATSVSEIPSKKSDVGLRPKTANRTTPHGTQKSLKKSRLLRELGPDKDYLDNLMQNPNIRCKYKDNDSTVENYIRDTVEYLNARQEFWRQQLPRNLK
;
A
#
# COMPACT_ATOMS: atom_id res chain seq x y z
N MET A 1 50.73 -3.17 -18.68
CA MET A 1 49.97 -4.07 -17.79
C MET A 1 49.04 -3.22 -16.92
N PRO A 2 47.76 -3.01 -17.29
CA PRO A 2 46.84 -2.23 -16.47
C PRO A 2 46.48 -3.03 -15.22
N SER A 3 46.91 -2.53 -14.06
CA SER A 3 46.68 -3.16 -12.75
C SER A 3 45.18 -3.33 -12.46
N MET A 4 44.77 -4.55 -12.09
CA MET A 4 43.44 -4.86 -11.56
C MET A 4 43.15 -4.09 -10.26
N ARG A 5 42.61 -2.88 -10.37
CA ARG A 5 42.06 -2.09 -9.26
C ARG A 5 40.62 -2.54 -8.95
N TRP A 6 40.35 -3.83 -8.93
CA TRP A 6 38.99 -4.36 -8.78
C TRP A 6 38.65 -4.58 -7.30
N ASN A 7 37.44 -4.16 -6.92
CA ASN A 7 36.68 -4.54 -5.72
C ASN A 7 36.83 -3.74 -4.42
N SER A 8 37.94 -3.05 -4.13
CA SER A 8 38.07 -2.38 -2.81
C SER A 8 37.04 -1.24 -2.61
N THR A 9 36.87 -0.36 -3.60
CA THR A 9 35.93 0.78 -3.51
C THR A 9 34.46 0.36 -3.57
N GLN A 10 34.16 -0.65 -4.39
CA GLN A 10 32.82 -1.23 -4.51
C GLN A 10 32.41 -1.96 -3.22
N LEU A 11 33.34 -2.68 -2.60
CA LEU A 11 33.13 -3.33 -1.30
C LEU A 11 32.90 -2.28 -0.20
N LYS A 12 33.69 -1.19 -0.20
CA LYS A 12 33.57 -0.11 0.78
C LYS A 12 32.19 0.55 0.78
N LYS A 13 31.65 0.93 -0.38
CA LYS A 13 30.31 1.56 -0.45
C LYS A 13 29.19 0.59 -0.06
N ASN A 14 29.32 -0.70 -0.39
CA ASN A 14 28.36 -1.72 0.02
C ASN A 14 28.37 -1.93 1.54
N ALA A 15 29.56 -1.95 2.16
CA ALA A 15 29.71 -2.06 3.60
C ALA A 15 29.10 -0.86 4.34
N LEU A 16 29.32 0.36 3.84
CA LEU A 16 28.70 1.58 4.39
C LEU A 16 27.18 1.52 4.34
N VAL A 17 26.59 1.08 3.22
CA VAL A 17 25.13 0.89 3.10
C VAL A 17 24.59 -0.16 4.07
N ALA A 18 25.29 -1.28 4.23
CA ALA A 18 24.90 -2.31 5.19
C ALA A 18 24.94 -1.77 6.63
N ARG A 19 26.01 -1.02 6.98
CA ARG A 19 26.17 -0.41 8.29
C ARG A 19 25.11 0.67 8.56
N SER A 20 24.81 1.51 7.57
CA SER A 20 23.70 2.48 7.61
C SER A 20 22.37 1.81 7.95
N LYS A 21 22.08 0.67 7.30
CA LYS A 21 20.86 -0.09 7.60
C LYS A 21 20.83 -0.58 9.05
N CYS A 22 21.96 -1.08 9.57
CA CYS A 22 22.06 -1.49 10.96
C CYS A 22 21.84 -0.31 11.92
N TYR A 23 22.40 0.86 11.63
CA TYR A 23 22.20 2.07 12.45
C TYR A 23 20.74 2.50 12.52
N ILE A 24 19.99 2.39 11.42
CA ILE A 24 18.54 2.64 11.43
C ILE A 24 17.83 1.66 12.37
N LEU A 25 18.15 0.36 12.30
CA LEU A 25 17.56 -0.65 13.17
C LEU A 25 17.92 -0.46 14.65
N LEU A 26 19.08 0.14 14.93
CA LEU A 26 19.54 0.51 16.28
C LEU A 26 18.95 1.83 16.78
N GLY A 27 18.12 2.52 15.98
CA GLY A 27 17.54 3.82 16.36
C GLY A 27 18.54 4.98 16.32
N GLN A 28 19.63 4.86 15.54
CA GLN A 28 20.66 5.89 15.38
C GLN A 28 20.67 6.45 13.94
N PRO A 29 19.64 7.19 13.52
CA PRO A 29 19.51 7.61 12.12
C PRO A 29 20.54 8.67 11.70
N ASP A 30 21.09 9.46 12.61
CA ASP A 30 22.19 10.41 12.32
C ASP A 30 23.44 9.71 11.78
N ASN A 31 23.83 8.60 12.41
CA ASN A 31 24.98 7.80 11.99
C ASN A 31 24.70 7.10 10.66
N ALA A 32 23.47 6.64 10.46
CA ALA A 32 23.02 6.07 9.19
C ALA A 32 23.13 7.09 8.05
N LEU A 33 22.71 8.34 8.28
CA LEU A 33 22.78 9.40 7.29
C LEU A 33 24.23 9.66 6.85
N LYS A 34 25.17 9.77 7.80
CA LYS A 34 26.60 9.94 7.51
C LYS A 34 27.16 8.80 6.65
N ASP A 35 26.79 7.55 6.97
CA ASP A 35 27.20 6.38 6.19
C ASP A 35 26.61 6.35 4.78
N ALA A 36 25.34 6.72 4.64
CA ALA A 36 24.70 6.82 3.34
C ALA A 36 25.32 7.94 2.49
N GLU A 37 25.67 9.08 3.09
CA GLU A 37 26.33 10.19 2.39
C GLU A 37 27.75 9.86 1.95
N THR A 38 28.54 9.23 2.81
CA THR A 38 29.89 8.76 2.43
C THR A 38 29.82 7.70 1.34
N ALA A 39 28.81 6.83 1.33
CA ALA A 39 28.58 5.90 0.22
C ALA A 39 28.25 6.62 -1.10
N LEU A 40 27.47 7.71 -1.04
CA LEU A 40 27.14 8.55 -2.20
C LEU A 40 28.31 9.42 -2.69
N GLN A 41 29.25 9.77 -1.80
CA GLN A 41 30.49 10.45 -2.21
C GLN A 41 31.40 9.53 -3.03
N ILE A 42 31.40 8.22 -2.71
CA ILE A 42 32.14 7.22 -3.50
C ILE A 42 31.43 6.98 -4.85
N ASP A 43 30.11 6.86 -4.84
CA ASP A 43 29.30 6.67 -6.04
C ASP A 43 27.96 7.41 -5.93
N ARG A 44 27.88 8.53 -6.65
CA ARG A 44 26.71 9.43 -6.63
C ARG A 44 25.42 8.77 -7.14
N HIS A 45 25.52 7.74 -7.98
CA HIS A 45 24.37 7.06 -8.57
C HIS A 45 24.05 5.72 -7.89
N PHE A 46 24.64 5.47 -6.71
CA PHE A 46 24.44 4.21 -6.02
C PHE A 46 23.04 4.12 -5.40
N ILE A 47 22.14 3.44 -6.11
CA ILE A 47 20.70 3.32 -5.78
C ILE A 47 20.47 2.89 -4.32
N LYS A 48 21.24 1.91 -3.82
CA LYS A 48 21.09 1.43 -2.44
C LYS A 48 21.44 2.51 -1.41
N ALA A 49 22.44 3.35 -1.68
CA ALA A 49 22.79 4.44 -0.78
C ALA A 49 21.78 5.59 -0.84
N ILE A 50 21.21 5.88 -2.03
CA ILE A 50 20.09 6.84 -2.16
C ILE A 50 18.90 6.37 -1.31
N TYR A 51 18.58 5.07 -1.37
CA TYR A 51 17.53 4.48 -0.56
C TYR A 51 17.82 4.59 0.95
N GLN A 52 19.03 4.22 1.38
CA GLN A 52 19.40 4.33 2.80
C GLN A 52 19.41 5.79 3.30
N LYS A 53 19.81 6.74 2.46
CA LYS A 53 19.74 8.18 2.78
C LYS A 53 18.29 8.62 2.98
N ALA A 54 17.38 8.21 2.10
CA ALA A 54 15.96 8.52 2.22
C ALA A 54 15.33 7.92 3.49
N GLU A 55 15.67 6.67 3.82
CA GLU A 55 15.24 6.02 5.07
C GLU A 55 15.81 6.74 6.29
N ALA A 56 17.11 7.07 6.32
CA ALA A 56 17.72 7.79 7.43
C ALA A 56 17.05 9.15 7.69
N LEU A 57 16.78 9.92 6.63
CA LEU A 57 16.04 11.19 6.73
C LEU A 57 14.60 11.00 7.23
N TYR A 58 13.93 9.92 6.82
CA TYR A 58 12.59 9.58 7.32
C TYR A 58 12.60 9.34 8.83
N TYR A 59 13.58 8.58 9.34
CA TYR A 59 13.72 8.31 10.77
C TYR A 59 14.20 9.52 11.58
N LEU A 60 14.85 10.50 10.95
CA LEU A 60 15.15 11.81 11.54
C LEU A 60 13.91 12.72 11.64
N GLY A 61 12.80 12.36 10.98
CA GLY A 61 11.59 13.19 10.91
C GLY A 61 11.63 14.24 9.78
N ASP A 62 12.68 14.25 8.97
CA ASP A 62 12.80 15.13 7.81
C ASP A 62 12.09 14.50 6.59
N PHE A 63 10.76 14.49 6.65
CA PHE A 63 9.93 13.81 5.67
C PHE A 63 9.99 14.45 4.28
N GLU A 64 10.20 15.77 4.20
CA GLU A 64 10.29 16.51 2.94
C GLU A 64 11.53 16.09 2.15
N HIS A 65 12.70 16.13 2.79
CA HIS A 65 13.94 15.70 2.14
C HIS A 65 13.92 14.20 1.86
N SER A 66 13.38 13.40 2.78
CA SER A 66 13.18 11.96 2.54
C SER A 66 12.38 11.69 1.26
N LEU A 67 11.26 12.40 1.08
CA LEU A 67 10.41 12.28 -0.11
C LEU A 67 11.16 12.65 -1.40
N VAL A 68 11.95 13.73 -1.39
CA VAL A 68 12.78 14.14 -2.53
C VAL A 68 13.76 13.04 -2.93
N TYR A 69 14.45 12.42 -1.96
CA TYR A 69 15.38 11.33 -2.26
C TYR A 69 14.67 10.05 -2.71
N TYR A 70 13.46 9.76 -2.21
CA TYR A 70 12.69 8.64 -2.73
C TYR A 70 12.30 8.84 -4.20
N HIS A 71 11.87 10.04 -4.59
CA HIS A 71 11.58 10.36 -5.99
C HIS A 71 12.84 10.33 -6.87
N ARG A 72 13.98 10.83 -6.40
CA ARG A 72 15.27 10.70 -7.11
C ARG A 72 15.63 9.23 -7.38
N GLY A 73 15.40 8.35 -6.42
CA GLY A 73 15.58 6.92 -6.60
C GLY A 73 14.64 6.31 -7.64
N LEU A 74 13.36 6.71 -7.66
CA LEU A 74 12.38 6.29 -8.67
C LEU A 74 12.73 6.77 -10.07
N HIS A 75 13.28 7.97 -10.21
CA HIS A 75 13.73 8.46 -11.52
C HIS A 75 14.85 7.59 -12.11
N ILE A 76 15.71 7.02 -11.26
CA ILE A 76 16.77 6.10 -11.70
C ILE A 76 16.22 4.68 -11.90
N ARG A 77 15.35 4.21 -10.99
CA ARG A 77 14.75 2.87 -11.05
C ARG A 77 13.25 2.90 -10.71
N PRO A 78 12.39 3.08 -11.72
CA PRO A 78 10.94 3.20 -11.52
C PRO A 78 10.28 1.94 -10.93
N ASP A 79 10.84 0.77 -11.18
CA ASP A 79 10.28 -0.52 -10.74
C ASP A 79 10.65 -0.92 -9.31
N HIS A 80 11.43 -0.10 -8.60
CA HIS A 80 11.89 -0.47 -7.28
C HIS A 80 10.82 -0.17 -6.21
N GLU A 81 10.12 -1.22 -5.78
CA GLU A 81 9.00 -1.15 -4.83
C GLU A 81 9.33 -0.42 -3.53
N GLY A 82 10.54 -0.60 -2.99
CA GLY A 82 10.96 0.08 -1.77
C GLY A 82 10.85 1.61 -1.86
N PHE A 83 11.13 2.19 -3.03
CA PHE A 83 10.99 3.64 -3.21
C PHE A 83 9.53 4.06 -3.32
N LYS A 84 8.68 3.29 -4.01
CA LYS A 84 7.22 3.55 -4.07
C LYS A 84 6.62 3.54 -2.67
N LEU A 85 6.97 2.53 -1.87
CA LEU A 85 6.54 2.43 -0.48
C LEU A 85 7.08 3.60 0.36
N GLY A 86 8.35 3.98 0.17
CA GLY A 86 8.97 5.14 0.83
C GLY A 86 8.25 6.45 0.53
N VAL A 87 7.87 6.69 -0.73
CA VAL A 87 7.06 7.85 -1.14
C VAL A 87 5.73 7.87 -0.39
N HIS A 88 5.00 6.76 -0.37
CA HIS A 88 3.72 6.69 0.34
C HIS A 88 3.86 6.92 1.85
N LYS A 89 4.90 6.35 2.47
CA LYS A 89 5.21 6.57 3.89
C LYS A 89 5.50 8.04 4.19
N ALA A 90 6.37 8.66 3.39
CA ALA A 90 6.77 10.05 3.59
C ALA A 90 5.59 11.02 3.34
N GLN A 91 4.81 10.82 2.27
CA GLN A 91 3.59 11.62 2.01
C GLN A 91 2.60 11.53 3.17
N LYS A 92 2.31 10.32 3.64
CA LYS A 92 1.40 10.12 4.78
C LYS A 92 1.94 10.75 6.07
N ALA A 93 3.25 10.70 6.30
CA ALA A 93 3.87 11.35 7.45
C ALA A 93 3.73 12.87 7.38
N ILE A 94 3.93 13.46 6.20
CA ILE A 94 3.72 14.91 5.95
C ILE A 94 2.23 15.27 6.14
N GLU A 95 1.31 14.51 5.54
CA GLU A 95 -0.14 14.73 5.70
C GLU A 95 -0.58 14.63 7.16
N ASN A 96 -0.02 13.69 7.92
CA ASN A 96 -0.31 13.57 9.34
C ASN A 96 0.26 14.74 10.15
N ALA A 97 1.47 15.21 9.82
CA ALA A 97 2.08 16.37 10.46
C ALA A 97 1.29 17.66 10.18
N ILE A 98 0.85 17.84 8.92
CA ILE A 98 -0.01 18.95 8.51
C ILE A 98 -1.41 18.81 9.11
N GLY A 99 -1.99 17.61 9.08
CA GLY A 99 -3.31 17.30 9.65
C GLY A 99 -3.37 17.55 11.15
N ALA A 100 -2.30 17.27 11.89
CA ALA A 100 -2.17 17.65 13.30
C ALA A 100 -2.13 19.18 13.47
N SER A 101 -1.39 19.88 12.60
CA SER A 101 -1.28 21.34 12.62
C SER A 101 -2.60 22.04 12.25
N LEU A 102 -3.27 21.57 11.20
CA LEU A 102 -4.56 22.08 10.73
C LEU A 102 -5.70 21.69 11.67
N SER A 103 -5.69 20.49 12.26
CA SER A 103 -6.65 20.08 13.29
C SER A 103 -6.51 20.91 14.58
N GLY A 104 -5.27 21.24 14.98
CA GLY A 104 -5.00 22.19 16.06
C GLY A 104 -5.50 23.61 15.76
N LEU A 105 -5.32 24.06 14.52
CA LEU A 105 -5.76 25.38 14.05
C LEU A 105 -7.29 25.48 13.87
N ILE A 106 -7.95 24.43 13.39
CA ILE A 106 -9.42 24.39 13.24
C ILE A 106 -10.09 24.36 14.62
N ARG A 107 -9.50 23.65 15.60
CA ARG A 107 -10.02 23.60 16.97
C ARG A 107 -9.94 24.94 17.70
N SER A 108 -8.95 25.78 17.41
CA SER A 108 -8.86 27.14 17.97
C SER A 108 -9.70 28.17 17.21
N ARG A 109 -9.97 27.94 15.93
CA ARG A 109 -10.67 28.90 15.05
C ARG A 109 -12.18 28.65 14.90
N SER A 110 -12.70 27.52 15.41
CA SER A 110 -14.15 27.25 15.44
C SER A 110 -14.97 28.23 16.30
N GLY A 111 -14.32 29.18 17.00
CA GLY A 111 -14.98 30.25 17.75
C GLY A 111 -15.14 31.59 17.02
N SER A 112 -14.53 31.82 15.85
CA SER A 112 -14.74 33.09 15.13
C SER A 112 -14.21 33.11 13.69
N VAL A 113 -15.05 33.72 12.84
CA VAL A 113 -14.83 34.20 11.46
C VAL A 113 -14.91 33.08 10.40
N GLY A 114 -15.91 33.04 9.51
CA GLY A 114 -16.47 34.14 8.74
C GLY A 114 -15.86 34.08 7.33
N ASN A 115 -16.71 33.94 6.31
CA ASN A 115 -16.36 33.75 4.90
C ASN A 115 -15.09 34.50 4.44
N ILE A 116 -14.09 33.76 3.96
CA ILE A 116 -13.01 34.32 3.14
C ILE A 116 -13.13 33.70 1.74
N SER A 117 -13.75 34.47 0.87
CA SER A 117 -13.63 34.36 -0.59
C SER A 117 -12.26 34.87 -1.00
N MET A 118 -11.46 34.07 -1.70
CA MET A 118 -10.28 34.54 -2.42
C MET A 118 -10.36 34.08 -3.87
N LYS A 119 -10.30 35.08 -4.75
CA LYS A 119 -10.50 35.03 -6.19
C LYS A 119 -9.22 34.56 -6.91
N SER A 120 -9.46 33.80 -7.97
CA SER A 120 -8.69 33.57 -9.20
C SER A 120 -7.31 34.22 -9.40
N ALA A 121 -6.37 33.40 -9.88
CA ALA A 121 -5.43 33.78 -10.94
C ALA A 121 -5.46 32.69 -12.03
N ALA A 122 -5.82 33.09 -13.25
CA ALA A 122 -5.96 32.27 -14.44
C ALA A 122 -4.79 32.51 -15.39
N SER A 123 -4.30 31.43 -16.03
CA SER A 123 -3.71 31.32 -17.38
C SER A 123 -2.81 30.07 -17.35
N VAL A 124 -3.03 28.99 -18.11
CA VAL A 124 -3.24 28.89 -19.55
C VAL A 124 -3.97 27.57 -19.86
N ALA A 125 -5.11 27.67 -20.56
CA ALA A 125 -5.68 26.60 -21.38
C ALA A 125 -5.15 26.79 -22.81
N THR A 126 -4.88 25.78 -23.63
CA THR A 126 -5.85 25.07 -24.52
C THR A 126 -4.94 24.24 -25.45
N SER A 127 -5.18 22.97 -25.76
CA SER A 127 -6.18 22.55 -26.74
C SER A 127 -6.57 21.07 -26.63
N VAL A 128 -7.87 20.87 -26.43
CA VAL A 128 -8.63 19.65 -26.70
C VAL A 128 -9.07 19.67 -28.17
N SER A 129 -9.15 18.50 -28.80
CA SER A 129 -10.04 18.26 -29.94
C SER A 129 -10.65 16.86 -29.84
N GLU A 130 -11.99 16.83 -29.92
CA GLU A 130 -12.96 15.75 -29.67
C GLU A 130 -13.15 14.76 -30.85
N ILE A 131 -13.37 13.44 -30.60
CA ILE A 131 -14.61 12.59 -30.77
C ILE A 131 -15.11 12.44 -32.25
N PRO A 132 -15.39 11.23 -32.83
CA PRO A 132 -16.54 10.40 -32.43
C PRO A 132 -16.56 8.86 -32.70
N SER A 133 -17.52 8.24 -32.02
CA SER A 133 -18.00 6.85 -32.07
C SER A 133 -18.58 6.40 -33.42
N LYS A 134 -18.40 5.11 -33.80
CA LYS A 134 -19.42 4.26 -34.49
C LYS A 134 -19.00 2.77 -34.54
N LYS A 135 -20.01 1.90 -34.50
CA LYS A 135 -19.97 0.42 -34.48
C LYS A 135 -19.95 -0.17 -35.90
N SER A 136 -19.28 -1.32 -36.11
CA SER A 136 -19.77 -2.46 -36.93
C SER A 136 -18.78 -3.64 -36.99
N ASP A 137 -19.22 -4.77 -36.42
CA ASP A 137 -19.26 -6.15 -36.95
C ASP A 137 -18.06 -6.91 -37.59
N VAL A 138 -18.09 -8.24 -37.34
CA VAL A 138 -17.30 -9.37 -37.90
C VAL A 138 -15.81 -9.42 -37.50
N GLY A 139 -15.25 -10.42 -36.82
CA GLY A 139 -15.61 -11.81 -36.59
C GLY A 139 -14.36 -12.65 -36.92
N LEU A 140 -13.76 -13.34 -35.92
CA LEU A 140 -13.06 -14.64 -36.00
C LEU A 140 -12.26 -14.91 -34.71
N ARG A 141 -12.74 -15.88 -33.93
CA ARG A 141 -12.03 -16.59 -32.86
C ARG A 141 -11.96 -18.07 -33.28
N PRO A 142 -10.96 -18.85 -32.83
CA PRO A 142 -11.25 -19.88 -31.81
C PRO A 142 -10.14 -19.93 -30.72
N LYS A 143 -10.45 -19.90 -29.41
CA LYS A 143 -10.87 -21.00 -28.49
C LYS A 143 -9.76 -22.05 -28.32
N THR A 144 -9.24 -22.27 -27.11
CA THR A 144 -9.80 -23.22 -26.11
C THR A 144 -9.60 -22.68 -24.67
N ALA A 145 -10.64 -22.49 -23.83
CA ALA A 145 -11.53 -23.43 -23.12
C ALA A 145 -11.05 -23.63 -21.65
N ASN A 146 -11.59 -22.90 -20.66
CA ASN A 146 -12.89 -23.07 -19.95
C ASN A 146 -12.97 -24.29 -19.02
N ARG A 147 -13.23 -24.01 -17.73
CA ARG A 147 -14.32 -24.67 -16.99
C ARG A 147 -15.18 -23.61 -16.30
N THR A 148 -16.38 -23.49 -16.83
CA THR A 148 -17.55 -22.70 -16.40
C THR A 148 -18.47 -23.56 -15.53
N THR A 149 -19.02 -23.02 -14.42
CA THR A 149 -20.46 -22.66 -14.17
C THR A 149 -21.22 -23.71 -13.33
N PRO A 150 -22.39 -23.44 -12.67
CA PRO A 150 -23.39 -22.39 -12.98
C PRO A 150 -24.19 -21.70 -11.82
N HIS A 151 -24.94 -20.69 -12.27
CA HIS A 151 -26.08 -19.92 -11.73
C HIS A 151 -26.88 -20.35 -10.49
N GLY A 152 -27.32 -19.31 -9.74
CA GLY A 152 -28.56 -19.22 -8.97
C GLY A 152 -28.30 -18.87 -7.50
N THR A 153 -28.42 -17.64 -7.01
CA THR A 153 -29.69 -16.93 -6.78
C THR A 153 -29.36 -15.49 -6.41
N GLN A 154 -30.05 -14.51 -7.00
CA GLN A 154 -29.98 -13.07 -6.68
C GLN A 154 -30.57 -12.75 -5.29
N LYS A 155 -30.06 -13.37 -4.23
CA LYS A 155 -30.61 -13.24 -2.86
C LYS A 155 -29.54 -13.17 -1.77
N SER A 156 -28.43 -12.44 -1.99
CA SER A 156 -27.52 -12.06 -0.88
C SER A 156 -26.66 -10.82 -1.15
N LEU A 157 -27.00 -9.97 -2.12
CA LEU A 157 -26.23 -8.74 -2.40
C LEU A 157 -26.22 -7.72 -1.24
N LYS A 158 -27.08 -7.90 -0.23
CA LYS A 158 -27.16 -7.02 0.96
C LYS A 158 -26.33 -7.54 2.15
N LYS A 159 -26.10 -8.85 2.27
CA LYS A 159 -25.41 -9.45 3.43
C LYS A 159 -23.88 -9.41 3.27
N SER A 160 -23.38 -9.38 2.03
CA SER A 160 -21.95 -9.40 1.70
C SER A 160 -21.26 -8.04 1.64
N ARG A 161 -21.99 -6.92 1.56
CA ARG A 161 -21.38 -5.57 1.47
C ARG A 161 -20.51 -5.21 2.67
N LEU A 162 -20.87 -5.71 3.85
CA LEU A 162 -20.19 -5.40 5.11
C LEU A 162 -18.84 -6.11 5.27
N LEU A 163 -18.68 -7.27 4.61
CA LEU A 163 -17.45 -8.05 4.66
C LEU A 163 -16.55 -7.83 3.43
N ARG A 164 -17.01 -7.06 2.44
CA ARG A 164 -16.28 -6.73 1.21
C ARG A 164 -15.66 -7.99 0.58
N GLU A 165 -14.34 -8.09 0.56
CA GLU A 165 -13.56 -9.17 -0.05
C GLU A 165 -13.71 -10.50 0.70
N LEU A 166 -14.08 -10.46 2.00
CA LEU A 166 -14.28 -11.65 2.85
C LEU A 166 -15.71 -12.22 2.78
N GLY A 167 -16.62 -11.58 2.04
CA GLY A 167 -17.99 -12.06 1.87
C GLY A 167 -18.09 -13.46 1.21
N PRO A 168 -17.42 -13.68 0.06
CA PRO A 168 -17.42 -14.98 -0.61
C PRO A 168 -16.84 -16.10 0.26
N ASP A 169 -15.78 -15.81 1.03
CA ASP A 169 -15.13 -16.78 1.91
C ASP A 169 -16.07 -17.21 3.04
N LYS A 170 -16.84 -16.28 3.60
CA LYS A 170 -17.88 -16.61 4.58
C LYS A 170 -18.94 -17.53 3.99
N ASP A 171 -19.47 -17.20 2.81
CA ASP A 171 -20.49 -18.00 2.14
C ASP A 171 -19.93 -19.41 1.83
N TYR A 172 -18.66 -19.52 1.44
CA TYR A 172 -17.98 -20.79 1.24
C TYR A 172 -17.89 -21.62 2.52
N LEU A 173 -17.47 -21.01 3.64
CA LEU A 173 -17.36 -21.69 4.93
C LEU A 173 -18.73 -22.12 5.49
N ASP A 174 -19.76 -21.30 5.33
CA ASP A 174 -21.14 -21.64 5.73
C ASP A 174 -21.67 -22.82 4.90
N ASN A 175 -21.40 -22.84 3.59
CA ASN A 175 -21.73 -23.97 2.71
C ASN A 175 -20.91 -25.22 3.04
N LEU A 176 -19.64 -25.05 3.40
CA LEU A 176 -18.76 -26.14 3.81
C LEU A 176 -19.32 -26.80 5.07
N MET A 177 -19.68 -26.01 6.09
CA MET A 177 -20.29 -26.49 7.34
C MET A 177 -21.63 -27.23 7.13
N GLN A 178 -22.42 -26.86 6.11
CA GLN A 178 -23.65 -27.57 5.74
C GLN A 178 -23.40 -28.94 5.07
N ASN A 179 -22.20 -29.20 4.59
CA ASN A 179 -21.81 -30.45 3.95
C ASN A 179 -20.88 -31.26 4.89
N PRO A 180 -21.41 -32.16 5.74
CA PRO A 180 -20.63 -32.85 6.79
C PRO A 180 -19.63 -33.90 6.28
N ASN A 181 -19.39 -33.98 4.96
CA ASN A 181 -18.40 -34.86 4.35
C ASN A 181 -16.96 -34.33 4.43
N ILE A 182 -16.70 -33.33 5.27
CA ILE A 182 -15.34 -32.80 5.53
C ILE A 182 -14.61 -33.74 6.51
N ARG A 183 -14.43 -35.00 6.12
CA ARG A 183 -13.51 -35.88 6.85
C ARG A 183 -12.13 -35.77 6.23
N CYS A 184 -11.15 -35.43 7.06
CA CYS A 184 -9.75 -35.57 6.69
C CYS A 184 -9.49 -37.05 6.39
N LYS A 185 -9.13 -37.39 5.14
CA LYS A 185 -8.92 -38.78 4.68
C LYS A 185 -7.92 -39.59 5.52
N TYR A 186 -7.11 -38.92 6.34
CA TYR A 186 -5.99 -39.51 7.06
C TYR A 186 -6.18 -39.53 8.58
N LYS A 187 -7.25 -38.93 9.11
CA LYS A 187 -7.54 -38.94 10.56
C LYS A 187 -9.05 -38.94 10.81
N ASP A 188 -9.56 -40.10 11.20
CA ASP A 188 -11.00 -40.34 11.38
C ASP A 188 -11.65 -39.59 12.56
N ASN A 189 -10.86 -39.04 13.49
CA ASN A 189 -11.36 -38.38 14.71
C ASN A 189 -10.85 -36.93 14.89
N ASP A 190 -10.23 -36.33 13.87
CA ASP A 190 -9.61 -35.01 14.00
C ASP A 190 -10.63 -33.91 13.62
N SER A 191 -11.49 -33.53 14.58
CA SER A 191 -12.43 -32.39 14.45
C SER A 191 -11.75 -31.01 14.42
N THR A 192 -10.42 -30.95 14.34
CA THR A 192 -9.67 -29.69 14.28
C THR A 192 -10.10 -28.81 13.10
N VAL A 193 -10.33 -29.40 11.92
CA VAL A 193 -10.77 -28.65 10.74
C VAL A 193 -12.16 -28.05 10.95
N GLU A 194 -13.08 -28.80 11.55
CA GLU A 194 -14.42 -28.30 11.87
C GLU A 194 -14.37 -27.16 12.88
N ASN A 195 -13.52 -27.29 13.91
CA ASN A 195 -13.32 -26.25 14.92
C ASN A 195 -12.75 -24.97 14.28
N TYR A 196 -11.74 -25.07 13.42
CA TYR A 196 -11.20 -23.90 12.71
C TYR A 196 -12.24 -23.22 11.83
N ILE A 197 -13.08 -23.98 11.12
CA ILE A 197 -14.17 -23.43 10.32
C ILE A 197 -15.15 -22.68 11.21
N ARG A 198 -15.55 -23.27 12.35
CA ARG A 198 -16.47 -22.66 13.33
C ARG A 198 -15.92 -21.35 13.89
N ASP A 199 -14.69 -21.36 14.38
CA ASP A 199 -14.01 -20.18 14.94
C ASP A 199 -13.90 -19.06 13.88
N THR A 200 -13.59 -19.44 12.64
CA THR A 200 -13.48 -18.48 11.52
C THR A 200 -14.83 -17.87 11.18
N VAL A 201 -15.91 -18.66 11.12
CA VAL A 201 -17.26 -18.16 10.87
C VAL A 201 -17.73 -17.24 11.99
N GLU A 202 -17.44 -17.58 13.25
CA GLU A 202 -17.74 -16.73 14.41
C GLU A 202 -17.02 -15.38 14.33
N TYR A 203 -15.72 -15.39 14.01
CA TYR A 203 -14.94 -14.17 13.78
C TYR A 203 -15.56 -13.28 12.67
N LEU A 204 -15.95 -13.88 11.55
CA LEU A 204 -16.56 -13.15 10.43
C LEU A 204 -17.94 -12.59 10.80
N ASN A 205 -18.71 -13.28 11.63
CA ASN A 205 -19.97 -12.78 12.18
C ASN A 205 -19.76 -11.59 13.12
N ALA A 206 -18.83 -11.68 14.06
CA ALA A 206 -18.50 -10.60 14.99
C ALA A 206 -18.02 -9.34 14.23
N ARG A 207 -17.15 -9.53 13.23
CA ARG A 207 -16.70 -8.45 12.35
C ARG A 207 -17.86 -7.82 11.58
N GLN A 208 -18.77 -8.62 11.04
CA GLN A 208 -19.95 -8.11 10.34
C GLN A 208 -20.83 -7.27 11.27
N GLU A 209 -21.05 -7.71 12.50
CA GLU A 209 -21.87 -6.99 13.49
C GLU A 209 -21.20 -5.68 13.95
N PHE A 210 -19.88 -5.68 14.14
CA PHE A 210 -19.11 -4.47 14.43
C PHE A 210 -19.36 -3.37 13.38
N TRP A 211 -19.29 -3.72 12.08
CA TRP A 211 -19.54 -2.75 11.02
C TRP A 211 -21.00 -2.28 10.99
N ARG A 212 -21.98 -3.14 11.31
CA ARG A 212 -23.39 -2.73 11.42
C ARG A 212 -23.63 -1.68 12.51
N GLN A 213 -22.81 -1.69 13.55
CA GLN A 213 -22.89 -0.71 14.64
C GLN A 213 -22.23 0.62 14.28
N GLN A 214 -21.12 0.57 13.52
CA GLN A 214 -20.35 1.76 13.11
C GLN A 214 -20.96 2.54 11.93
N LEU A 215 -21.85 1.92 11.13
CA LEU A 215 -22.51 2.60 10.02
C LEU A 215 -23.61 3.56 10.50
N PRO A 216 -23.59 4.85 10.09
CA PRO A 216 -24.61 5.81 10.47
C PRO A 216 -25.99 5.38 9.95
N ARG A 217 -27.05 5.72 10.70
CA ARG A 217 -28.42 5.20 10.50
C ARG A 217 -29.01 5.47 9.10
N ASN A 218 -28.42 6.41 8.35
CA ASN A 218 -28.81 6.79 7.00
C ASN A 218 -28.25 5.87 5.88
N LEU A 219 -27.39 4.90 6.22
CA LEU A 219 -26.76 3.96 5.29
C LEU A 219 -27.08 2.48 5.60
N LYS A 220 -28.03 2.21 6.51
CA LYS A 220 -28.48 0.87 6.90
C LYS A 220 -29.52 0.29 5.95
#